data_AF-A0A3N5ET36-F1
#
_entry.id   AF-A0A3N5ET36-F1
#
_cell.length_a   1.000
_cell.length_b   1.000
_cell.length_c   1.000
_cell.angle_alpha   90.00
_cell.angle_beta   90.00
_cell.angle_gamma   90.00
#
_symmetry.space_group_name_H-M   'P 1'
#
loop_
_entity.id
_entity.type
_entity.pdbx_description
1 polymer ?
#
loop_
_entity_poly.entity_id
_entity_poly.type
_entity_poly.pdbx_seq_one_letter_code
_entity_poly.pdbx_strand_id
1 'polypeptide(L)'
;MESEFVKRLMEHRSMLHSFVYALLRDPHLTEDILQEVAVVLWSKYSEFAPGTDFGAWARSVAYREILAARRSEARAHRYMDDACAQEILAAYQRREETVDSATHRQALARCMGQLNPDLRDIMRCRYALSMSSREIAHKFSRTAQAVDAIVYRIKRLLSDCIRSRVTTAGDAT
;
A
#
# COMPACT_ATOMS: atom_id res chain seq x y z
N MET A 1 -20.44 -0.63 -17.94
CA MET A 1 -19.95 -1.75 -17.09
C MET A 1 -18.43 -1.69 -17.00
N GLU A 2 -17.73 -1.70 -18.13
CA GLU A 2 -16.26 -1.60 -18.20
C GLU A 2 -15.70 -0.29 -17.62
N SER A 3 -16.29 0.87 -17.95
CA SER A 3 -15.84 2.17 -17.44
C SER A 3 -15.96 2.32 -15.92
N GLU A 4 -17.04 1.80 -15.33
CA GLU A 4 -17.28 1.87 -13.88
C GLU A 4 -16.32 0.95 -13.13
N PHE A 5 -16.06 -0.26 -13.63
CA PHE A 5 -15.05 -1.15 -13.07
C PHE A 5 -13.67 -0.48 -13.03
N VAL A 6 -13.22 0.06 -14.16
CA VAL A 6 -11.89 0.70 -14.26
C VAL A 6 -11.80 1.86 -13.28
N LYS A 7 -12.85 2.68 -13.16
CA LYS A 7 -12.90 3.78 -12.20
C LYS A 7 -12.75 3.27 -10.76
N ARG A 8 -13.53 2.27 -10.36
CA ARG A 8 -13.46 1.67 -9.01
C ARG A 8 -12.10 1.05 -8.73
N LEU A 9 -11.53 0.32 -9.70
CA LEU A 9 -10.20 -0.27 -9.58
C LEU A 9 -9.13 0.81 -9.38
N MET A 10 -9.16 1.89 -10.17
CA MET A 10 -8.18 2.97 -10.05
C MET A 10 -8.31 3.74 -8.75
N GLU A 11 -9.53 3.98 -8.27
CA GLU A 11 -9.78 4.58 -6.95
C GLU A 11 -9.16 3.76 -5.81
N HIS A 12 -9.14 2.44 -5.93
CA HIS A 12 -8.67 1.52 -4.88
C HIS A 12 -7.25 0.97 -5.11
N ARG A 13 -6.62 1.24 -6.26
CA ARG A 13 -5.31 0.68 -6.63
C ARG A 13 -4.23 0.96 -5.58
N SER A 14 -4.17 2.18 -5.03
CA SER A 14 -3.17 2.54 -4.01
C SER A 14 -3.38 1.78 -2.69
N MET A 15 -4.64 1.57 -2.29
CA MET A 15 -4.99 0.78 -1.12
C MET A 15 -4.61 -0.70 -1.34
N LEU A 16 -4.97 -1.27 -2.48
CA LEU A 16 -4.64 -2.65 -2.83
C LEU A 16 -3.12 -2.86 -2.88
N HIS A 17 -2.39 -1.95 -3.52
CA HIS A 17 -0.94 -2.00 -3.54
C HIS A 17 -0.34 -1.98 -2.14
N SER A 18 -0.83 -1.10 -1.26
CA SER A 18 -0.35 -1.02 0.12
C SER A 18 -0.62 -2.30 0.91
N PHE A 19 -1.78 -2.91 0.69
CA PHE A 19 -2.17 -4.18 1.30
C PHE A 19 -1.29 -5.35 0.82
N VAL A 20 -1.15 -5.52 -0.50
CA VAL A 20 -0.31 -6.58 -1.11
C VAL A 20 1.15 -6.42 -0.69
N TYR A 21 1.68 -5.21 -0.80
CA TYR A 21 3.07 -4.92 -0.44
C TYR A 21 3.35 -5.17 1.05
N ALA A 22 2.39 -4.90 1.94
CA ALA A 22 2.57 -5.17 3.38
C ALA A 22 2.78 -6.67 3.67
N LEU A 23 2.19 -7.54 2.84
CA LEU A 23 2.22 -9.00 3.00
C LEU A 23 3.41 -9.68 2.30
N LEU A 24 3.89 -9.09 1.20
CA LEU A 24 4.97 -9.65 0.37
C LEU A 24 6.32 -8.97 0.59
N ARG A 25 6.33 -7.66 0.87
CA ARG A 25 7.53 -6.81 1.00
C ARG A 25 8.49 -6.80 -0.21
N ASP A 26 8.06 -7.32 -1.36
CA ASP A 26 8.78 -7.27 -2.63
C ASP A 26 8.00 -6.41 -3.64
N PRO A 27 8.57 -5.30 -4.17
CA PRO A 27 7.87 -4.44 -5.13
C PRO A 27 7.51 -5.10 -6.46
N HIS A 28 8.35 -6.02 -6.97
CA HIS A 28 8.09 -6.68 -8.25
C HIS A 28 6.95 -7.68 -8.10
N LEU A 29 7.06 -8.56 -7.11
CA LEU A 29 5.99 -9.53 -6.81
C LEU A 29 4.68 -8.81 -6.43
N THR A 30 4.75 -7.64 -5.79
CA THR A 30 3.57 -6.83 -5.51
C THR A 30 2.86 -6.40 -6.79
N GLU A 31 3.58 -5.89 -7.78
CA GLU A 31 2.97 -5.44 -9.03
C GLU A 31 2.40 -6.62 -9.84
N ASP A 32 3.12 -7.75 -9.87
CA ASP A 32 2.65 -8.98 -10.53
C ASP A 32 1.32 -9.45 -9.93
N ILE A 33 1.24 -9.52 -8.59
CA ILE A 33 0.01 -9.90 -7.89
C ILE A 33 -1.10 -8.88 -8.11
N LEU A 34 -0.81 -7.58 -8.17
CA LEU A 34 -1.84 -6.58 -8.47
C LEU A 34 -2.44 -6.74 -9.87
N GLN A 35 -1.63 -7.15 -10.85
CA GLN A 35 -2.12 -7.42 -12.20
C GLN A 35 -3.04 -8.65 -12.21
N GLU A 36 -2.64 -9.75 -11.58
CA GLU A 36 -3.48 -10.94 -11.43
C GLU A 36 -4.79 -10.61 -10.71
N VAL A 37 -4.72 -9.84 -9.63
CA VAL A 37 -5.89 -9.37 -8.89
C VAL A 37 -6.82 -8.55 -9.77
N ALA A 38 -6.30 -7.65 -10.60
CA ALA A 38 -7.12 -6.87 -11.53
C ALA A 38 -7.86 -7.77 -12.54
N VAL A 39 -7.20 -8.79 -13.07
CA VAL A 39 -7.79 -9.78 -13.98
C VAL A 39 -8.90 -10.57 -13.28
N VAL A 40 -8.64 -11.07 -12.06
CA VAL A 40 -9.63 -11.84 -11.29
C VAL A 40 -10.83 -10.96 -10.92
N LEU A 41 -10.59 -9.72 -10.48
CA LEU A 41 -11.67 -8.76 -10.18
C LEU A 41 -12.53 -8.48 -11.40
N TRP A 42 -11.92 -8.31 -12.58
CA TRP A 42 -12.68 -8.12 -13.82
C TRP A 42 -13.56 -9.34 -14.15
N SER A 43 -12.98 -10.54 -14.12
CA SER A 43 -13.72 -11.78 -14.40
C SER A 43 -14.91 -12.02 -13.48
N LYS A 44 -14.82 -11.55 -12.22
CA LYS A 44 -15.85 -11.71 -11.19
C LYS A 44 -16.69 -10.45 -10.98
N TYR A 45 -16.51 -9.42 -11.80
CA TYR A 45 -17.18 -8.14 -11.59
C TYR A 45 -18.70 -8.23 -11.72
N SER A 46 -19.21 -9.17 -12.53
CA SER A 46 -20.64 -9.46 -12.62
C SER A 46 -21.24 -10.04 -11.34
N GLU A 47 -20.42 -10.65 -10.48
CA GLU A 47 -20.82 -11.18 -9.17
C GLU A 47 -20.76 -10.12 -8.06
N PHE A 48 -20.12 -8.98 -8.31
CA PHE A 48 -20.04 -7.89 -7.36
C PHE A 48 -21.41 -7.23 -7.18
N ALA A 49 -21.93 -7.25 -5.96
CA ALA A 49 -23.19 -6.61 -5.60
C ALA A 49 -23.00 -5.07 -5.54
N PRO A 50 -23.63 -4.29 -6.45
CA PRO A 50 -23.53 -2.83 -6.41
C PRO A 50 -24.08 -2.28 -5.08
N GLY A 51 -23.38 -1.29 -4.52
CA GLY A 51 -23.73 -0.71 -3.21
C GLY A 51 -23.01 -1.35 -2.02
N THR A 52 -22.28 -2.45 -2.23
CA THR A 52 -21.34 -2.99 -1.23
C THR A 52 -19.95 -2.38 -1.36
N ASP A 53 -19.09 -2.55 -0.35
CA ASP A 53 -17.74 -1.99 -0.33
C ASP A 53 -16.81 -2.73 -1.32
N PHE A 54 -16.51 -2.05 -2.43
CA PHE A 54 -15.60 -2.55 -3.46
C PHE A 54 -14.18 -2.79 -2.92
N GLY A 55 -13.68 -1.93 -2.03
CA GLY A 55 -12.36 -2.06 -1.44
C GLY A 55 -12.24 -3.30 -0.56
N ALA A 56 -13.25 -3.58 0.26
CA ALA A 56 -13.31 -4.79 1.09
C ALA A 56 -13.37 -6.07 0.24
N TRP A 57 -14.18 -6.07 -0.82
CA TRP A 57 -14.24 -7.16 -1.78
C TRP A 57 -12.90 -7.36 -2.49
N ALA A 58 -12.30 -6.27 -2.98
CA ALA A 58 -11.03 -6.32 -3.72
C ALA A 58 -9.86 -6.82 -2.86
N ARG A 59 -9.78 -6.42 -1.58
CA ARG A 59 -8.78 -6.97 -0.64
C ARG A 59 -8.99 -8.46 -0.39
N SER A 60 -10.24 -8.93 -0.36
CA SER A 60 -10.55 -10.36 -0.18
C SER A 60 -10.07 -11.19 -1.38
N VAL A 61 -10.19 -10.65 -2.59
CA VAL A 61 -9.61 -11.25 -3.81
C VAL A 61 -8.08 -11.21 -3.73
N ALA A 62 -7.49 -10.05 -3.43
CA ALA A 62 -6.03 -9.91 -3.29
C ALA A 62 -5.43 -10.87 -2.28
N TYR A 63 -6.09 -11.06 -1.14
CA TYR A 63 -5.66 -12.01 -0.13
C TYR A 63 -5.60 -13.45 -0.65
N ARG A 64 -6.58 -13.86 -1.46
CA ARG A 64 -6.62 -15.21 -2.07
C ARG A 64 -5.49 -15.40 -3.08
N GLU A 65 -5.20 -14.40 -3.92
CA GLU A 65 -4.09 -14.45 -4.88
C GLU A 65 -2.74 -14.51 -4.16
N ILE A 66 -2.55 -13.72 -3.09
CA ILE A 66 -1.34 -13.78 -2.25
C ILE A 66 -1.16 -15.17 -1.65
N LEU A 67 -2.23 -15.79 -1.12
CA LEU A 67 -2.14 -17.15 -0.59
C LEU A 67 -1.80 -18.18 -1.69
N ALA A 68 -2.31 -17.99 -2.91
CA ALA A 68 -1.98 -18.86 -4.04
C ALA A 68 -0.51 -18.73 -4.44
N ALA A 69 0.00 -17.51 -4.57
CA ALA A 69 1.42 -17.24 -4.85
C ALA A 69 2.33 -17.78 -3.75
N ARG A 70 1.95 -17.64 -2.48
CA ARG A 70 2.70 -18.22 -1.36
C ARG A 70 2.72 -19.75 -1.39
N ARG A 71 1.64 -20.41 -1.81
CA ARG A 71 1.64 -21.88 -1.95
C ARG A 71 2.55 -22.35 -3.08
N SER A 72 2.67 -21.57 -4.17
CA SER A 72 3.62 -21.91 -5.24
C SER A 72 5.07 -21.68 -4.81
N GLU A 73 5.32 -20.61 -4.04
CA GLU A 73 6.64 -20.21 -3.51
C GLU A 73 7.05 -20.87 -2.19
N ALA A 74 6.16 -21.56 -1.46
CA ALA A 74 6.49 -22.29 -0.23
C ALA A 74 7.51 -23.42 -0.44
N ARG A 75 7.80 -23.77 -1.70
CA ARG A 75 8.95 -24.61 -2.08
C ARG A 75 10.29 -23.86 -2.07
N ALA A 76 10.30 -22.54 -1.93
CA ALA A 76 11.48 -21.68 -2.07
C ALA A 76 11.75 -20.75 -0.86
N HIS A 77 10.79 -20.01 -0.29
CA HIS A 77 11.11 -19.06 0.83
C HIS A 77 9.95 -18.85 1.83
N ARG A 78 10.29 -18.72 3.12
CA ARG A 78 9.36 -18.48 4.25
C ARG A 78 8.84 -17.04 4.28
N TYR A 79 7.65 -16.81 3.74
CA TYR A 79 6.90 -15.57 4.00
C TYR A 79 6.07 -15.68 5.30
N MET A 80 5.62 -14.54 5.85
CA MET A 80 4.90 -14.42 7.12
C MET A 80 3.73 -15.42 7.25
N ASP A 81 3.43 -15.90 8.46
CA ASP A 81 2.35 -16.87 8.71
C ASP A 81 0.94 -16.35 8.34
N ASP A 82 0.04 -17.27 7.99
CA ASP A 82 -1.33 -16.98 7.52
C ASP A 82 -2.15 -16.21 8.57
N ALA A 83 -1.95 -16.53 9.86
CA ALA A 83 -2.59 -15.81 10.96
C ALA A 83 -2.24 -14.32 10.96
N CYS A 84 -0.98 -13.98 10.71
CA CYS A 84 -0.55 -12.58 10.65
C CYS A 84 -1.12 -11.86 9.42
N ALA A 85 -1.25 -12.57 8.30
CA ALA A 85 -1.88 -12.01 7.10
C ALA A 85 -3.37 -11.70 7.32
N GLN A 86 -4.09 -12.53 8.08
CA GLN A 86 -5.47 -12.28 8.49
C GLN A 86 -5.59 -11.06 9.41
N GLU A 87 -4.70 -10.92 10.39
CA GLU A 87 -4.69 -9.73 11.27
C GLU A 87 -4.47 -8.43 10.49
N ILE A 88 -3.59 -8.45 9.49
CA ILE A 88 -3.36 -7.31 8.59
C ILE A 88 -4.65 -6.98 7.83
N LEU A 89 -5.33 -7.97 7.25
CA LEU A 89 -6.61 -7.76 6.56
C LEU A 89 -7.66 -7.12 7.49
N ALA A 90 -7.80 -7.65 8.70
CA ALA A 90 -8.72 -7.12 9.70
C ALA A 90 -8.35 -5.69 10.17
N ALA A 91 -7.05 -5.36 10.21
CA ALA A 91 -6.59 -4.00 10.51
C ALA A 91 -6.95 -3.02 9.39
N TYR A 92 -6.84 -3.41 8.12
CA TYR A 92 -7.24 -2.58 6.99
C TYR A 92 -8.75 -2.32 6.96
N GLN A 93 -9.57 -3.34 7.24
CA GLN A 93 -11.03 -3.20 7.30
C GLN A 93 -11.48 -2.18 8.36
N ARG A 94 -10.91 -2.23 9.57
CA ARG A 94 -11.22 -1.27 10.66
C ARG A 94 -10.81 0.18 10.33
N ARG A 95 -9.81 0.37 9.47
CA ARG A 95 -9.21 1.69 9.21
C ARG A 95 -9.96 2.50 8.16
N GLU A 96 -10.69 1.84 7.27
CA GLU A 96 -11.46 2.51 6.21
C GLU A 96 -12.68 3.26 6.77
N GLU A 97 -13.17 2.87 7.95
CA GLU A 97 -14.30 3.51 8.64
C GLU A 97 -13.94 4.79 9.42
N THR A 98 -12.66 5.05 9.70
CA THR A 98 -12.25 6.02 10.75
C THR A 98 -11.35 7.16 10.26
N VAL A 99 -10.83 7.11 9.03
CA VAL A 99 -9.82 8.06 8.56
C VAL A 99 -10.43 9.00 7.53
N ASP A 100 -10.55 10.30 7.87
CA ASP A 100 -10.76 11.32 6.84
C ASP A 100 -9.50 11.39 5.95
N SER A 101 -9.62 10.75 4.79
CA SER A 101 -8.59 10.65 3.77
C SER A 101 -8.19 12.03 3.23
N ALA A 102 -9.08 13.03 3.23
CA ALA A 102 -8.75 14.38 2.74
C ALA A 102 -7.80 15.10 3.71
N THR A 103 -8.16 15.19 4.99
CA THR A 103 -7.31 15.82 6.02
C THR A 103 -5.94 15.13 6.13
N HIS A 104 -5.91 13.80 6.10
CA HIS A 104 -4.66 13.05 6.15
C HIS A 104 -3.77 13.29 4.92
N ARG A 105 -4.36 13.37 3.71
CA ARG A 105 -3.60 13.70 2.48
C ARG A 105 -3.00 15.10 2.54
N GLN A 106 -3.76 16.08 3.04
CA GLN A 106 -3.25 17.45 3.17
C GLN A 106 -2.12 17.55 4.21
N ALA A 107 -2.27 16.86 5.35
CA ALA A 107 -1.23 16.76 6.37
C ALA A 107 0.04 16.10 5.81
N LEU A 108 -0.09 14.98 5.07
CA LEU A 108 1.03 14.30 4.42
C LEU A 108 1.75 15.22 3.43
N ALA A 109 1.03 15.94 2.57
CA ALA A 109 1.63 16.85 1.60
C ALA A 109 2.48 17.94 2.30
N ARG A 110 1.97 18.51 3.40
CA ARG A 110 2.70 19.50 4.20
C ARG A 110 3.94 18.89 4.89
N CYS A 111 3.81 17.71 5.49
CA CYS A 111 4.94 17.01 6.15
C CYS A 111 6.02 16.59 5.14
N MET A 112 5.63 16.11 3.96
CA MET A 112 6.55 15.82 2.85
C MET A 112 7.29 17.08 2.40
N GLY A 113 6.63 18.24 2.44
CA GLY A 113 7.21 19.55 2.17
C GLY A 113 8.38 19.93 3.09
N GLN A 114 8.41 19.40 4.32
CA GLN A 114 9.45 19.67 5.32
C GLN A 114 10.66 18.73 5.21
N LEU A 115 10.56 17.66 4.42
CA LEU A 115 11.68 16.76 4.17
C LEU A 115 12.70 17.40 3.23
N ASN A 116 13.98 17.17 3.51
CA ASN A 116 15.09 17.46 2.61
C ASN A 116 14.82 16.84 1.21
N PRO A 117 15.10 17.55 0.11
CA PRO A 117 15.00 17.05 -1.26
C PRO A 117 15.48 15.60 -1.47
N ASP A 118 16.64 15.21 -0.94
CA ASP A 118 17.18 13.86 -1.13
C ASP A 118 16.29 12.78 -0.50
N LEU A 119 15.74 13.06 0.68
CA LEU A 119 14.85 12.14 1.38
C LEU A 119 13.50 12.03 0.66
N ARG A 120 13.03 13.14 0.09
CA ARG A 120 11.81 13.17 -0.72
C ARG A 120 11.97 12.37 -2.01
N ASP A 121 13.12 12.48 -2.66
CA ASP A 121 13.42 11.74 -3.88
C ASP A 121 13.58 10.24 -3.63
N ILE A 122 14.14 9.83 -2.49
CA ILE A 122 14.14 8.41 -2.07
C ILE A 122 12.71 7.90 -1.90
N MET A 123 11.83 8.67 -1.24
CA MET A 123 10.41 8.30 -1.10
C MET A 123 9.70 8.24 -2.46
N ARG A 124 9.99 9.16 -3.37
CA ARG A 124 9.43 9.12 -4.74
C ARG A 124 9.90 7.88 -5.50
N CYS A 125 11.18 7.53 -5.42
CA CYS A 125 11.68 6.30 -6.05
C CYS A 125 10.99 5.06 -5.48
N ARG A 126 10.76 5.02 -4.16
CA ARG A 126 10.08 3.87 -3.53
C ARG A 126 8.59 3.77 -3.86
N TYR A 127 7.84 4.87 -3.79
CA TYR A 127 6.37 4.82 -3.85
C TYR A 127 5.76 5.26 -5.17
N ALA A 128 6.44 6.13 -5.94
CA ALA A 128 5.93 6.58 -7.23
C ALA A 128 6.52 5.78 -8.40
N LEU A 129 7.76 5.31 -8.26
CA LEU A 129 8.46 4.52 -9.29
C LEU A 129 8.56 3.02 -8.94
N SER A 130 8.00 2.60 -7.79
CA SER A 130 8.02 1.22 -7.30
C SER A 130 9.40 0.55 -7.28
N MET A 131 10.48 1.33 -7.11
CA MET A 131 11.84 0.80 -7.11
C MET A 131 12.13 -0.01 -5.84
N SER A 132 12.83 -1.14 -6.02
CA SER A 132 13.39 -1.95 -4.96
C SER A 132 14.47 -1.19 -4.18
N SER A 133 14.74 -1.65 -2.95
CA SER A 133 15.75 -0.99 -2.09
C SER A 133 17.16 -1.11 -2.71
N ARG A 134 17.40 -2.14 -3.54
CA ARG A 134 18.64 -2.32 -4.31
C ARG A 134 18.77 -1.31 -5.45
N GLU A 135 17.71 -1.07 -6.22
CA GLU A 135 17.75 -0.09 -7.32
C GLU A 135 17.90 1.34 -6.78
N ILE A 136 17.22 1.66 -5.67
CA ILE A 136 17.38 2.95 -4.99
C ILE A 136 18.81 3.08 -4.45
N ALA A 137 19.35 2.03 -3.81
CA ALA A 137 20.72 1.99 -3.31
C ALA A 137 21.74 2.29 -4.42
N HIS A 138 21.57 1.66 -5.60
CA HIS A 138 22.41 1.93 -6.76
C HIS A 138 22.32 3.40 -7.22
N LYS A 139 21.10 3.95 -7.30
CA LYS A 139 20.87 5.34 -7.73
C LYS A 139 21.47 6.40 -6.80
N PHE A 140 21.45 6.15 -5.49
CA PHE A 140 21.92 7.09 -4.47
C PHE A 140 23.31 6.74 -3.91
N SER A 141 24.02 5.78 -4.52
CA SER A 141 25.33 5.29 -4.05
C SER A 141 25.33 4.91 -2.55
N ARG A 142 24.29 4.19 -2.12
CA ARG A 142 24.09 3.70 -0.74
C ARG A 142 23.96 2.19 -0.73
N THR A 143 23.93 1.58 0.45
CA THR A 143 23.57 0.16 0.60
C THR A 143 22.05 0.00 0.68
N ALA A 144 21.54 -1.16 0.26
CA ALA A 144 20.09 -1.47 0.36
C ALA A 144 19.59 -1.35 1.81
N GLN A 145 20.39 -1.81 2.78
CA GLN A 145 20.08 -1.70 4.21
C GLN A 145 20.03 -0.25 4.70
N ALA A 146 20.92 0.62 4.20
CA ALA A 146 20.86 2.05 4.51
C ALA A 146 19.59 2.70 3.92
N VAL A 147 19.18 2.32 2.70
CA VAL A 147 17.93 2.79 2.11
C VAL A 147 16.73 2.36 2.97
N ASP A 148 16.66 1.10 3.39
CA ASP A 148 15.57 0.61 4.23
C ASP A 148 15.49 1.35 5.57
N ALA A 149 16.65 1.60 6.21
CA ALA A 149 16.74 2.38 7.44
C ALA A 149 16.27 3.83 7.25
N ILE A 150 16.64 4.45 6.12
CA ILE A 150 16.22 5.81 5.77
C ILE A 150 14.71 5.86 5.54
N VAL A 151 14.16 4.95 4.73
CA VAL A 151 12.72 4.87 4.46
C VAL A 151 11.94 4.66 5.77
N TYR A 152 12.42 3.78 6.65
CA TYR A 152 11.82 3.57 7.96
C TYR A 152 11.81 4.85 8.81
N ARG A 153 12.95 5.55 8.88
CA ARG A 153 13.06 6.80 9.65
C ARG A 153 12.16 7.90 9.07
N ILE A 154 12.10 8.05 7.75
CA ILE A 154 11.21 9.00 7.08
C ILE A 154 9.75 8.67 7.41
N LYS A 155 9.34 7.40 7.35
CA LYS A 155 7.98 6.97 7.71
C LYS A 155 7.61 7.36 9.13
N ARG A 156 8.51 7.15 10.10
CA ARG A 156 8.27 7.56 11.49
C ARG A 156 8.09 9.08 11.60
N LEU A 157 9.00 9.86 11.02
CA LEU A 157 8.92 11.33 11.02
C LEU A 157 7.62 11.84 10.40
N LEU A 158 7.22 11.27 9.26
CA LEU A 158 5.96 11.63 8.60
C LEU A 158 4.75 11.23 9.43
N SER A 159 4.75 10.03 10.01
CA SER A 159 3.66 9.56 10.88
C SER A 159 3.47 10.48 12.09
N ASP A 160 4.55 10.86 12.76
CA ASP A 160 4.51 11.75 13.93
C ASP A 160 4.03 13.15 13.54
N CYS A 161 4.51 13.68 12.41
CA CYS A 161 4.09 14.98 11.85
C CYS A 161 2.61 14.98 11.41
N ILE A 162 2.13 13.91 10.80
CA ILE A 162 0.73 13.79 10.39
C ILE A 162 -0.16 13.72 11.62
N ARG A 163 0.22 12.92 12.63
CA ARG A 163 -0.55 12.79 13.86
C ARG A 163 -0.75 14.14 14.56
N SER A 164 0.31 14.92 14.72
CA SER A 164 0.22 16.25 15.36
C SER A 164 -0.62 17.25 14.55
N ARG A 165 -0.65 17.13 13.22
CA ARG A 165 -1.45 18.00 12.34
C ARG A 165 -2.91 17.61 12.25
N VAL A 166 -3.21 16.32 12.29
CA VAL A 166 -4.60 15.83 12.27
C VAL A 166 -5.29 16.12 13.60
N THR A 167 -4.59 16.00 14.74
CA THR A 167 -5.15 16.38 16.05
C THR A 167 -5.45 17.88 16.13
N THR A 168 -4.55 18.74 15.63
CA THR A 168 -4.77 20.19 15.63
C THR A 168 -5.84 20.66 14.66
N ALA A 169 -6.12 19.92 13.58
CA ALA A 169 -7.23 20.20 12.68
C ALA A 169 -8.60 19.80 13.27
N GLY A 170 -8.63 18.81 14.17
CA GLY A 170 -9.84 18.37 14.88
C GLY A 170 -10.34 19.36 15.95
N ASP A 171 -9.49 20.27 16.43
CA ASP A 171 -9.84 21.29 17.43
C ASP A 171 -10.28 22.63 16.81
N ALA A 172 -10.22 22.76 15.47
CA ALA A 172 -10.51 24.00 14.74
C ALA A 172 -11.85 23.98 13.98
N THR A 173 -12.73 23.04 14.29
CA THR A 173 -14.11 22.95 13.76
C THR A 173 -15.09 22.87 14.93
#